data_AF-A0A9E3F0G0-F1
#
_entry.id   AF-A0A9E3F0G0-F1
#
_cell.length_a   1.000
_cell.length_b   1.000
_cell.length_c   1.000
_cell.angle_alpha   90.00
_cell.angle_beta   90.00
_cell.angle_gamma   90.00
#
_symmetry.space_group_name_H-M   'P 1'
#
loop_
_entity.id
_entity.type
_entity.pdbx_description
1 polymer ?
#
loop_
_entity_poly.entity_id
_entity_poly.type
_entity_poly.pdbx_seq_one_letter_code
_entity_poly.pdbx_strand_id
1 'polypeptide(L)'
;MINPSRADIEAALAREPDNIAIVARLALVCLRSGDAAAAAPLFERIIGERANDVGARINYAGCMMRLGRAAEALPHIALAANLVPTDATIRFNHAHVLRAAGQSAAARDEVEEALRIDPRLPAGLSLRAELAAAEGDDITALGDLDTALTLKPNDAALRTRRAAIRLRRGDWLNGLADYEARLEVASSKPYAPSLPRWQGEQPAKGQLVLVYAEQGDGASSAAVDDLKIVARHVRTLADLGVAVALQAPASAHPELLALSPATALIERGPLTNDLAAAVPVRSLPFALSLRDDAYTPSVESLIAAIARDLFTGRA
;
A
#
# COMPACT_ATOMS: atom_id res chain seq x y z
N MET A 1 -4.97 -12.62 36.04
CA MET A 1 -6.22 -13.25 35.57
C MET A 1 -6.01 -13.70 34.14
N ILE A 2 -6.25 -14.99 33.86
CA ILE A 2 -6.19 -15.54 32.51
C ILE A 2 -7.43 -15.04 31.77
N ASN A 3 -7.25 -14.41 30.60
CA ASN A 3 -8.40 -14.07 29.75
C ASN A 3 -9.08 -15.38 29.32
N PRO A 4 -10.40 -15.55 29.53
CA PRO A 4 -11.09 -16.79 29.22
C PRO A 4 -10.97 -17.10 27.72
N SER A 5 -10.74 -18.38 27.40
CA SER A 5 -10.63 -18.83 26.00
C SER A 5 -11.97 -18.72 25.28
N ARG A 6 -11.97 -18.72 23.94
CA ARG A 6 -13.21 -18.76 23.14
C ARG A 6 -14.13 -19.90 23.60
N ALA A 7 -13.57 -21.09 23.84
CA ALA A 7 -14.30 -22.26 24.30
C ALA A 7 -14.94 -22.06 25.69
N ASP A 8 -14.24 -21.41 26.62
CA ASP A 8 -14.80 -21.11 27.96
C ASP A 8 -16.00 -20.17 27.87
N ILE A 9 -15.94 -19.20 26.94
CA ILE A 9 -17.02 -18.24 26.72
C ILE A 9 -18.22 -18.91 26.05
N GLU A 10 -17.98 -19.78 25.06
CA GLU A 10 -19.03 -20.58 24.41
C GLU A 10 -19.71 -21.52 25.41
N ALA A 11 -18.96 -22.18 26.29
CA ALA A 11 -19.52 -23.02 27.35
C ALA A 11 -20.33 -22.22 28.39
N ALA A 12 -19.93 -20.98 28.69
CA ALA A 12 -20.71 -20.09 29.54
C ALA A 12 -22.02 -19.66 28.84
N LEU A 13 -21.95 -19.33 27.54
CA LEU A 13 -23.13 -18.97 26.75
C LEU A 13 -24.12 -20.13 26.63
N ALA A 14 -23.64 -21.37 26.55
CA ALA A 14 -24.51 -22.55 26.52
C ALA A 14 -25.31 -22.73 27.83
N ARG A 15 -24.76 -22.29 28.97
CA ARG A 15 -25.46 -22.32 30.28
C ARG A 15 -26.43 -21.15 30.44
N GLU A 16 -26.09 -20.00 29.87
CA GLU A 16 -26.89 -18.78 29.94
C GLU A 16 -27.13 -18.21 28.53
N PRO A 17 -28.00 -18.84 27.70
CA PRO A 17 -28.13 -18.49 26.29
C PRO A 17 -28.46 -17.02 26.07
N ASP A 18 -29.30 -16.42 26.91
CA ASP A 18 -29.81 -15.05 26.74
C ASP A 18 -28.95 -13.97 27.40
N ASN A 19 -27.80 -14.34 27.96
CA ASN A 19 -26.89 -13.38 28.58
C ASN A 19 -26.11 -12.58 27.52
N ILE A 20 -26.63 -11.40 27.18
CA ILE A 20 -26.05 -10.50 26.18
C ILE A 20 -24.63 -10.03 26.55
N ALA A 21 -24.25 -10.00 27.83
CA ALA A 21 -22.87 -9.70 28.21
C ALA A 21 -21.89 -10.80 27.77
N ILE A 22 -22.30 -12.06 27.84
CA ILE A 22 -21.51 -13.20 27.35
C ILE A 22 -21.45 -13.18 25.82
N VAL A 23 -22.56 -12.87 25.14
CA VAL A 23 -22.61 -12.67 23.68
C VAL A 23 -21.63 -11.59 23.23
N ALA A 24 -21.63 -10.43 23.90
CA ALA A 24 -20.71 -9.33 23.61
C ALA A 24 -19.24 -9.75 23.80
N ARG A 25 -18.94 -10.50 24.86
CA ARG A 25 -17.59 -11.01 25.10
C ARG A 25 -17.14 -11.96 23.99
N LEU A 26 -18.01 -12.87 23.55
CA LEU A 26 -17.72 -13.80 22.46
C LEU A 26 -17.54 -13.06 21.13
N ALA A 27 -18.42 -12.09 20.81
CA ALA A 27 -18.36 -11.30 19.59
C ALA A 27 -17.01 -10.57 19.46
N LEU A 28 -16.56 -9.94 20.55
CA LEU A 28 -15.26 -9.26 20.58
C LEU A 28 -14.08 -10.22 20.48
N VAL A 29 -14.17 -11.44 21.05
CA VAL A 29 -13.13 -12.47 20.88
C VAL A 29 -13.04 -12.91 19.42
N CYS A 30 -14.17 -13.22 18.77
CA CYS A 30 -14.21 -13.58 17.35
C CYS A 30 -13.66 -12.46 16.46
N LEU A 31 -14.03 -11.21 16.74
CA LEU A 31 -13.54 -10.06 15.98
C LEU A 31 -12.01 -9.88 16.11
N ARG A 32 -11.48 -10.03 17.32
CA ARG A 32 -10.02 -9.97 17.59
C ARG A 32 -9.26 -11.14 16.98
N SER A 33 -9.85 -12.33 16.89
CA SER A 33 -9.25 -13.46 16.17
C SER A 33 -9.38 -13.34 14.65
N GLY A 34 -10.01 -12.28 14.15
CA GLY A 34 -10.21 -12.02 12.73
C GLY A 34 -11.37 -12.78 12.09
N ASP A 35 -12.14 -13.51 12.89
CA ASP A 35 -13.29 -14.30 12.46
C ASP A 35 -14.54 -13.40 12.41
N ALA A 36 -14.58 -12.55 11.39
CA ALA A 36 -15.70 -11.63 11.15
C ALA A 36 -17.02 -12.39 10.88
N ALA A 37 -16.93 -13.59 10.29
CA ALA A 37 -18.09 -14.43 10.01
C ALA A 37 -18.76 -14.93 11.30
N ALA A 38 -17.99 -15.37 12.30
CA ALA A 38 -18.54 -15.74 13.60
C ALA A 38 -18.96 -14.53 14.45
N ALA A 39 -18.30 -13.39 14.31
CA ALA A 39 -18.59 -12.20 15.10
C ALA A 39 -19.91 -11.50 14.68
N ALA A 40 -20.19 -11.43 13.37
CA ALA A 40 -21.35 -10.73 12.82
C ALA A 40 -22.71 -11.13 13.45
N PRO A 41 -23.12 -12.41 13.49
CA PRO A 41 -24.41 -12.80 14.06
C PRO A 41 -24.51 -12.52 15.57
N LEU A 42 -23.38 -12.49 16.28
CA LEU A 42 -23.35 -12.14 17.70
C LEU A 42 -23.61 -10.65 17.90
N PHE A 43 -23.05 -9.78 17.05
CA PHE A 43 -23.37 -8.35 17.07
C PHE A 43 -24.80 -8.05 16.65
N GLU A 44 -25.33 -8.77 15.65
CA GLU A 44 -26.73 -8.66 15.24
C GLU A 44 -27.67 -8.99 16.40
N ARG A 45 -27.37 -10.05 17.17
CA ARG A 45 -28.13 -10.40 18.37
C ARG A 45 -28.10 -9.29 19.42
N ILE A 46 -26.94 -8.66 19.65
CA ILE A 46 -26.84 -7.52 20.58
C ILE A 46 -27.69 -6.35 20.09
N ILE A 47 -27.68 -6.07 18.78
CA ILE A 47 -28.46 -4.99 18.16
C ILE A 47 -29.97 -5.27 18.27
N GLY A 48 -30.39 -6.54 18.16
CA GLY A 48 -31.79 -6.95 18.34
C GLY A 48 -32.32 -6.64 19.74
N GLU A 49 -31.52 -6.88 20.78
CA GLU A 49 -31.88 -6.57 22.17
C GLU A 49 -31.66 -5.10 22.54
N ARG A 50 -30.66 -4.47 21.93
CA ARG A 50 -30.22 -3.10 22.22
C ARG A 50 -30.12 -2.32 20.93
N ALA A 51 -31.27 -1.85 20.45
CA ALA A 51 -31.38 -1.16 19.16
C ALA A 51 -30.44 0.05 19.01
N ASN A 52 -30.08 0.74 20.10
CA ASN A 52 -29.21 1.92 20.09
C ASN A 52 -27.78 1.63 20.59
N ASP A 53 -27.35 0.37 20.63
CA ASP A 53 -25.97 0.02 21.00
C ASP A 53 -24.98 0.44 19.88
N VAL A 54 -24.41 1.63 20.03
CA VAL A 54 -23.47 2.25 19.09
C VAL A 54 -22.26 1.33 18.84
N GLY A 55 -21.71 0.74 19.91
CA GLY A 55 -20.54 -0.13 19.82
C GLY A 55 -20.82 -1.40 19.02
N ALA A 56 -21.95 -2.05 19.27
CA ALA A 56 -22.36 -3.23 18.52
C ALA A 56 -22.59 -2.92 17.03
N ARG A 57 -23.19 -1.76 16.71
CA ARG A 57 -23.41 -1.32 15.33
C ARG A 57 -22.12 -1.03 14.57
N ILE A 58 -21.17 -0.34 15.19
CA ILE A 58 -19.84 -0.07 14.60
C ILE A 58 -19.10 -1.39 14.35
N ASN A 59 -19.12 -2.30 15.33
CA ASN A 59 -18.43 -3.59 15.17
C ASN A 59 -19.11 -4.48 14.12
N TYR A 60 -20.44 -4.48 14.05
CA TYR A 60 -21.17 -5.17 12.98
C TYR A 60 -20.80 -4.61 11.60
N ALA A 61 -20.80 -3.28 11.44
CA ALA A 61 -20.36 -2.63 10.20
C ALA A 61 -18.91 -3.01 9.84
N GLY A 62 -18.01 -3.05 10.82
CA GLY A 62 -16.63 -3.53 10.64
C GLY A 62 -16.55 -4.99 10.20
N CYS A 63 -17.41 -5.88 10.72
CA CYS A 63 -17.50 -7.27 10.28
C CYS A 63 -17.96 -7.35 8.81
N MET A 64 -19.03 -6.64 8.46
CA MET A 64 -19.55 -6.59 7.10
C MET A 64 -18.53 -6.08 6.09
N MET A 65 -17.74 -5.06 6.46
CA MET A 65 -16.62 -4.58 5.63
C MET A 65 -15.57 -5.65 5.36
N ARG A 66 -15.19 -6.43 6.36
CA ARG A 66 -14.21 -7.54 6.22
C ARG A 66 -14.76 -8.69 5.38
N LEU A 67 -16.08 -8.85 5.33
CA LEU A 67 -16.78 -9.86 4.52
C LEU A 67 -17.12 -9.35 3.11
N GLY A 68 -16.75 -8.11 2.75
CA GLY A 68 -17.08 -7.51 1.45
C GLY A 68 -18.56 -7.10 1.29
N ARG A 69 -19.33 -7.10 2.38
CA ARG A 69 -20.78 -6.82 2.42
C ARG A 69 -21.08 -5.38 2.83
N ALA A 70 -20.42 -4.41 2.21
CA ALA A 70 -20.47 -3.00 2.61
C ALA A 70 -21.90 -2.42 2.61
N ALA A 71 -22.75 -2.80 1.66
CA ALA A 71 -24.13 -2.32 1.59
C ALA A 71 -24.96 -2.64 2.85
N GLU A 72 -24.70 -3.79 3.49
CA GLU A 72 -25.40 -4.21 4.70
C GLU A 72 -24.93 -3.48 5.96
N ALA A 73 -23.71 -2.93 5.93
CA ALA A 73 -23.17 -2.13 7.02
C ALA A 73 -23.81 -0.73 7.10
N LEU A 74 -24.25 -0.17 5.96
CA LEU A 74 -24.73 1.21 5.83
C LEU A 74 -25.78 1.62 6.88
N PRO A 75 -26.92 0.91 7.03
CA PRO A 75 -27.95 1.33 7.99
C PRO A 75 -27.43 1.31 9.44
N HIS A 76 -26.47 0.43 9.76
CA HIS A 76 -25.91 0.34 11.11
C HIS A 76 -24.92 1.46 11.41
N ILE A 77 -24.01 1.74 10.47
CA ILE A 77 -23.00 2.79 10.67
C ILE A 77 -23.61 4.20 10.57
N ALA A 78 -24.59 4.41 9.69
CA ALA A 78 -25.31 5.68 9.59
C ALA A 78 -26.08 5.99 10.89
N LEU A 79 -26.76 5.00 11.46
CA LEU A 79 -27.43 5.18 12.75
C LEU A 79 -26.42 5.42 13.88
N ALA A 80 -25.28 4.73 13.90
CA ALA A 80 -24.23 4.98 14.88
C ALA A 80 -23.71 6.44 14.80
N ALA A 81 -23.47 6.95 13.59
CA ALA A 81 -23.06 8.34 13.36
C ALA A 81 -24.13 9.34 13.81
N ASN A 82 -25.42 9.04 13.59
CA ASN A 82 -26.53 9.90 14.05
C ASN A 82 -26.70 9.88 15.58
N LEU A 83 -26.43 8.75 16.23
CA LEU A 83 -26.49 8.64 17.70
C LEU A 83 -25.35 9.40 18.38
N VAL A 84 -24.20 9.53 17.72
CA VAL A 84 -23.02 10.25 18.24
C VAL A 84 -22.46 11.20 17.17
N PRO A 85 -23.16 12.31 16.86
CA PRO A 85 -22.85 13.16 15.71
C PRO A 85 -21.55 13.95 15.84
N THR A 86 -20.96 13.99 17.04
CA THR A 86 -19.71 14.70 17.35
C THR A 86 -18.49 13.78 17.39
N ASP A 87 -18.63 12.50 17.05
CA ASP A 87 -17.51 11.57 16.98
C ASP A 87 -16.95 11.48 15.54
N ALA A 88 -15.78 12.10 15.33
CA ALA A 88 -15.11 12.11 14.05
C ALA A 88 -14.74 10.70 13.56
N THR A 89 -14.43 9.77 14.46
CA THR A 89 -14.05 8.39 14.10
C THR A 89 -15.27 7.62 13.57
N ILE A 90 -16.44 7.79 14.19
CA ILE A 90 -17.68 7.14 13.71
C ILE A 90 -18.08 7.69 12.34
N ARG A 91 -17.97 9.01 12.12
CA ARG A 91 -18.22 9.61 10.80
C ARG A 91 -17.23 9.17 9.74
N PHE A 92 -15.94 9.09 10.08
CA PHE A 92 -14.95 8.48 9.20
C PHE A 92 -15.30 7.03 8.86
N ASN A 93 -15.72 6.21 9.84
CA ASN A 93 -16.13 4.84 9.59
C ASN A 93 -17.36 4.77 8.66
N HIS A 94 -18.30 5.70 8.80
CA HIS A 94 -19.45 5.84 7.90
C HIS A 94 -18.99 6.16 6.47
N ALA A 95 -18.13 7.17 6.31
CA ALA A 95 -17.53 7.53 5.02
C ALA A 95 -16.79 6.34 4.38
N HIS A 96 -16.03 5.59 5.16
CA HIS A 96 -15.29 4.43 4.68
C HIS A 96 -16.21 3.30 4.18
N VAL A 97 -17.33 3.06 4.87
CA VAL A 97 -18.36 2.11 4.43
C VAL A 97 -19.05 2.60 3.15
N LEU A 98 -19.42 3.88 3.08
CA LEU A 98 -20.01 4.50 1.88
C LEU A 98 -19.10 4.35 0.67
N ARG A 99 -17.80 4.62 0.81
CA ARG A 99 -16.81 4.40 -0.24
C ARG A 99 -16.78 2.96 -0.70
N ALA A 100 -16.72 2.00 0.23
CA ALA A 100 -16.71 0.58 -0.11
C ALA A 100 -18.01 0.08 -0.75
N ALA A 101 -19.13 0.76 -0.48
CA ALA A 101 -20.42 0.53 -1.14
C ALA A 101 -20.55 1.26 -2.49
N GLY A 102 -19.51 1.95 -2.98
CA GLY A 102 -19.51 2.70 -4.24
C GLY A 102 -20.22 4.06 -4.17
N GLN A 103 -20.58 4.54 -2.98
CA GLN A 103 -21.25 5.82 -2.77
C GLN A 103 -20.23 6.95 -2.51
N SER A 104 -19.35 7.20 -3.47
CA SER A 104 -18.21 8.13 -3.30
C SER A 104 -18.61 9.56 -2.94
N ALA A 105 -19.73 10.06 -3.47
CA ALA A 105 -20.19 11.41 -3.17
C ALA A 105 -20.60 11.55 -1.69
N ALA A 106 -21.45 10.65 -1.19
CA ALA A 106 -21.83 10.62 0.22
C ALA A 106 -20.64 10.33 1.15
N ALA A 107 -19.69 9.51 0.70
CA ALA A 107 -18.45 9.27 1.45
C ALA A 107 -17.64 10.55 1.64
N ARG A 108 -17.62 11.44 0.64
CA ARG A 108 -16.97 12.75 0.73
C ARG A 108 -17.62 13.63 1.79
N ASP A 109 -18.94 13.74 1.76
CA ASP A 109 -19.69 14.56 2.72
C ASP A 109 -19.42 14.12 4.17
N GLU A 110 -19.42 12.80 4.43
CA GLU A 110 -19.17 12.26 5.77
C GLU A 110 -17.71 12.40 6.22
N VAL A 111 -16.73 12.27 5.31
CA VAL A 111 -15.32 12.49 5.69
C VAL A 111 -15.01 13.97 5.89
N GLU A 112 -15.68 14.87 5.16
CA GLU A 112 -15.59 16.31 5.39
C GLU A 112 -16.15 16.68 6.76
N GLU A 113 -17.29 16.12 7.15
CA GLU A 113 -17.85 16.33 8.47
C GLU A 113 -16.96 15.74 9.58
N ALA A 114 -16.38 14.55 9.35
CA ALA A 114 -15.38 13.98 10.26
C ALA A 114 -14.18 14.94 10.46
N LEU A 115 -13.66 15.51 9.37
CA LEU A 115 -12.55 16.47 9.40
C LEU A 115 -12.93 17.85 9.92
N ARG A 116 -14.22 18.23 9.87
CA ARG A 116 -14.74 19.42 10.54
C ARG A 116 -14.70 19.26 12.07
N ILE A 117 -14.96 18.05 12.56
CA ILE A 117 -14.92 17.71 13.99
C ILE A 117 -13.48 17.54 14.47
N ASP A 118 -12.67 16.77 13.74
CA ASP A 118 -11.24 16.59 14.01
C ASP A 118 -10.42 16.81 12.72
N PRO A 119 -9.89 18.02 12.52
CA PRO A 119 -9.06 18.35 11.35
C PRO A 119 -7.75 17.57 11.27
N ARG A 120 -7.34 16.90 12.34
CA ARG A 120 -6.08 16.14 12.42
C ARG A 120 -6.33 14.63 12.49
N LEU A 121 -7.50 14.15 12.10
CA LEU A 121 -7.79 12.72 12.03
C LEU A 121 -7.04 12.08 10.83
N PRO A 122 -5.96 11.30 11.04
CA PRO A 122 -5.14 10.81 9.92
C PRO A 122 -5.91 9.89 8.97
N ALA A 123 -6.86 9.13 9.50
CA ALA A 123 -7.70 8.24 8.72
C ALA A 123 -8.68 9.02 7.82
N GLY A 124 -9.25 10.12 8.33
CA GLY A 124 -10.10 11.03 7.56
C GLY A 124 -9.33 11.73 6.45
N LEU A 125 -8.14 12.28 6.76
CA LEU A 125 -7.25 12.90 5.77
C LEU A 125 -6.87 11.90 4.67
N SER A 126 -6.50 10.67 5.05
CA SER A 126 -6.17 9.62 4.08
C SER A 126 -7.34 9.25 3.17
N LEU A 127 -8.56 9.20 3.69
CA LEU A 127 -9.75 8.84 2.90
C LEU A 127 -10.17 9.99 1.99
N ARG A 128 -10.17 11.24 2.47
CA ARG A 128 -10.44 12.40 1.62
C ARG A 128 -9.41 12.54 0.51
N ALA A 129 -8.13 12.31 0.81
CA ALA A 129 -7.09 12.28 -0.21
C ALA A 129 -7.31 11.20 -1.27
N GLU A 130 -7.78 10.02 -0.88
CA GLU A 130 -8.11 8.95 -1.81
C GLU A 130 -9.26 9.34 -2.75
N LEU A 131 -10.34 9.90 -2.18
CA LEU A 131 -11.51 10.35 -2.93
C LEU A 131 -11.13 11.49 -3.89
N ALA A 132 -10.39 12.50 -3.40
CA ALA A 132 -9.92 13.62 -4.20
C ALA A 132 -9.01 13.17 -5.35
N ALA A 133 -8.08 12.24 -5.09
CA ALA A 133 -7.22 11.68 -6.12
C ALA A 133 -8.00 10.91 -7.20
N ALA A 134 -9.07 10.20 -6.82
CA ALA A 134 -9.94 9.51 -7.79
C ALA A 134 -10.73 10.47 -8.69
N GLU A 135 -10.95 11.70 -8.23
CA GLU A 135 -11.58 12.78 -8.97
C GLU A 135 -10.59 13.65 -9.76
N GLY A 136 -9.29 13.37 -9.65
CA GLY A 136 -8.23 14.17 -10.27
C GLY A 136 -7.90 15.47 -9.50
N ASP A 137 -8.46 15.67 -8.31
CA ASP A 137 -8.06 16.76 -7.41
C ASP A 137 -6.80 16.37 -6.63
N ASP A 138 -5.69 16.39 -7.35
CA ASP A 138 -4.39 16.03 -6.81
C ASP A 138 -3.86 17.07 -5.81
N ILE A 139 -4.36 18.31 -5.86
CA ILE A 139 -3.91 19.39 -4.96
C ILE A 139 -4.44 19.09 -3.57
N THR A 140 -5.76 18.86 -3.43
CA THR A 140 -6.36 18.48 -2.14
C THR A 140 -5.77 17.19 -1.63
N ALA A 141 -5.63 16.18 -2.51
CA ALA A 141 -5.09 14.89 -2.12
C ALA A 141 -3.65 14.97 -1.57
N LEU A 142 -2.76 15.74 -2.21
CA LEU A 142 -1.40 15.93 -1.71
C LEU A 142 -1.38 16.69 -0.38
N GLY A 143 -2.17 17.76 -0.24
CA GLY A 143 -2.22 18.54 1.00
C GLY A 143 -2.69 17.70 2.20
N ASP A 144 -3.68 16.84 1.99
CA ASP A 144 -4.18 15.92 3.01
C ASP A 144 -3.15 14.84 3.36
N LEU A 145 -2.49 14.26 2.36
CA LEU A 145 -1.44 13.25 2.59
C LEU A 145 -0.23 13.85 3.30
N ASP A 146 0.17 15.08 2.95
CA ASP A 146 1.24 15.80 3.63
C ASP A 146 0.88 16.04 5.09
N THR A 147 -0.34 16.52 5.35
CA THR A 147 -0.84 16.71 6.72
C THR A 147 -0.86 15.38 7.48
N ALA A 148 -1.40 14.31 6.89
CA ALA A 148 -1.44 12.99 7.52
C ALA A 148 -0.03 12.44 7.81
N LEU A 149 0.94 12.69 6.94
CA LEU A 149 2.34 12.30 7.11
C LEU A 149 3.07 13.16 8.15
N THR A 150 2.65 14.41 8.42
CA THR A 150 3.15 15.13 9.61
C THR A 150 2.77 14.43 10.92
N LEU A 151 1.62 13.75 10.93
CA LEU A 151 1.09 13.04 12.10
C LEU A 151 1.64 11.61 12.20
N LYS A 152 1.88 10.97 11.06
CA LYS A 152 2.45 9.62 10.95
C LYS A 152 3.56 9.57 9.89
N PRO A 153 4.78 10.06 10.21
CA PRO A 153 5.86 10.22 9.23
C PRO A 153 6.30 8.93 8.53
N ASN A 154 6.20 7.80 9.22
CA ASN A 154 6.66 6.50 8.73
C ASN A 154 5.51 5.59 8.27
N ASP A 155 4.31 6.14 8.02
CA ASP A 155 3.20 5.35 7.51
C ASP A 155 3.43 5.00 6.03
N ALA A 156 3.84 3.76 5.77
CA ALA A 156 4.18 3.29 4.44
C ALA A 156 3.00 3.35 3.46
N ALA A 157 1.76 3.20 3.94
CA ALA A 157 0.58 3.28 3.08
C ALA A 157 0.32 4.72 2.63
N LEU A 158 0.47 5.70 3.54
CA LEU A 158 0.36 7.12 3.20
C LEU A 158 1.47 7.56 2.24
N ARG A 159 2.71 7.15 2.48
CA ARG A 159 3.84 7.41 1.58
C ARG A 159 3.58 6.83 0.19
N THR A 160 3.16 5.57 0.10
CA THR A 160 2.85 4.92 -1.18
C THR A 160 1.72 5.64 -1.94
N ARG A 161 0.67 6.08 -1.24
CA ARG A 161 -0.41 6.88 -1.85
C ARG A 161 0.11 8.22 -2.39
N ARG A 162 0.91 8.94 -1.61
CA ARG A 162 1.52 10.22 -2.02
C ARG A 162 2.46 10.05 -3.20
N ALA A 163 3.25 8.98 -3.21
CA ALA A 163 4.13 8.59 -4.32
C ALA A 163 3.33 8.48 -5.62
N ALA A 164 2.21 7.76 -5.62
CA ALA A 164 1.39 7.58 -6.81
C ALA A 164 0.87 8.93 -7.37
N ILE A 165 0.58 9.91 -6.50
CA ILE A 165 0.18 11.25 -6.91
C ILE A 165 1.35 12.05 -7.48
N ARG A 166 2.48 12.05 -6.78
CA ARG A 166 3.68 12.78 -7.22
C ARG A 166 4.19 12.26 -8.56
N LEU A 167 4.28 10.95 -8.72
CA LEU A 167 4.71 10.30 -9.97
C LEU A 167 3.78 10.67 -11.14
N ARG A 168 2.45 10.57 -11.01
CA ARG A 168 1.54 10.94 -12.11
C ARG A 168 1.61 12.43 -12.49
N ARG A 169 1.96 13.30 -11.54
CA ARG A 169 2.12 14.74 -11.77
C ARG A 169 3.49 15.14 -12.28
N GLY A 170 4.41 14.20 -12.43
CA GLY A 170 5.78 14.46 -12.86
C GLY A 170 6.72 14.96 -11.76
N ASP A 171 6.28 14.94 -10.49
CA ASP A 171 7.17 15.16 -9.34
C ASP A 171 7.94 13.86 -9.03
N TRP A 172 8.82 13.50 -9.98
CA TRP A 172 9.46 12.18 -10.02
C TRP A 172 10.37 11.96 -8.82
N LEU A 173 11.23 12.92 -8.45
CA LEU A 173 12.20 12.74 -7.37
C LEU A 173 11.52 12.50 -6.02
N ASN A 174 10.57 13.36 -5.64
CA ASN A 174 9.87 13.20 -4.38
C ASN A 174 8.91 11.99 -4.42
N GLY A 175 8.30 11.72 -5.58
CA GLY A 175 7.46 10.54 -5.79
C GLY A 175 8.24 9.24 -5.65
N LEU A 176 9.43 9.16 -6.22
CA LEU A 176 10.35 8.02 -6.13
C LEU A 176 10.79 7.77 -4.67
N ALA A 177 11.16 8.83 -3.94
CA ALA A 177 11.54 8.74 -2.53
C ALA A 177 10.41 8.17 -1.64
N ASP A 178 9.17 8.62 -1.89
CA ASP A 178 8.00 8.07 -1.21
C ASP A 178 7.68 6.63 -1.63
N TYR A 179 7.91 6.30 -2.91
CA TYR A 179 7.62 4.99 -3.47
C TYR A 179 8.47 3.87 -2.87
N GLU A 180 9.63 4.19 -2.29
CA GLU A 180 10.46 3.22 -1.57
C GLU A 180 9.76 2.61 -0.35
N ALA A 181 8.77 3.31 0.22
CA ALA A 181 7.97 2.80 1.33
C ALA A 181 7.24 1.49 1.00
N ARG A 182 7.01 1.17 -0.28
CA ARG A 182 6.41 -0.12 -0.70
C ARG A 182 7.19 -1.33 -0.20
N LEU A 183 8.51 -1.18 -0.01
CA LEU A 183 9.39 -2.25 0.44
C LEU A 183 9.28 -2.49 1.96
N GLU A 184 8.67 -1.56 2.69
CA GLU A 184 8.42 -1.65 4.13
C GLU A 184 7.04 -2.29 4.44
N VAL A 185 6.18 -2.46 3.43
CA VAL A 185 4.82 -2.98 3.62
C VAL A 185 4.86 -4.50 3.88
N ALA A 186 4.59 -4.87 5.13
CA ALA A 186 4.74 -6.25 5.64
C ALA A 186 3.86 -7.32 4.95
N SER A 187 2.80 -6.94 4.23
CA SER A 187 1.90 -7.89 3.56
C SER A 187 2.50 -8.56 2.32
N SER A 188 3.62 -8.04 1.81
CA SER A 188 4.45 -8.73 0.84
C SER A 188 5.86 -8.83 1.40
N LYS A 189 6.44 -10.03 1.49
CA LYS A 189 7.91 -10.14 1.53
C LYS A 189 8.37 -10.08 0.07
N PRO A 190 8.78 -8.91 -0.47
CA PRO A 190 9.32 -8.85 -1.82
C PRO A 190 10.51 -9.81 -1.92
N TYR A 191 10.72 -10.36 -3.11
CA TYR A 191 11.97 -11.06 -3.39
C TYR A 191 13.12 -10.08 -3.22
N ALA A 192 14.17 -10.49 -2.51
CA ALA A 192 15.40 -9.73 -2.39
C ALA A 192 16.60 -10.71 -2.45
N PRO A 193 17.56 -10.49 -3.36
CA PRO A 193 18.78 -11.30 -3.41
C PRO A 193 19.64 -11.06 -2.16
N SER A 194 20.50 -12.04 -1.83
CA SER A 194 21.47 -11.92 -0.73
C SER A 194 22.67 -11.03 -1.12
N LEU A 195 22.38 -9.77 -1.47
CA LEU A 195 23.33 -8.72 -1.80
C LEU A 195 22.96 -7.45 -1.02
N PRO A 196 23.94 -6.57 -0.72
CA PRO A 196 23.62 -5.26 -0.19
C PRO A 196 22.77 -4.48 -1.19
N ARG A 197 21.89 -3.60 -0.68
CA ARG A 197 21.07 -2.73 -1.53
C ARG A 197 21.95 -1.63 -2.12
N TRP A 198 21.89 -1.46 -3.44
CA TRP A 198 22.53 -0.35 -4.12
C TRP A 198 21.69 0.92 -3.98
N GLN A 199 22.32 2.02 -3.57
CA GLN A 199 21.68 3.31 -3.29
C GLN A 199 22.30 4.45 -4.09
N GLY A 200 22.96 4.15 -5.21
CA GLY A 200 23.56 5.14 -6.10
C GLY A 200 25.09 5.25 -5.99
N GLU A 201 25.71 4.51 -5.07
CA GLU A 201 27.16 4.53 -4.89
C GLU A 201 27.88 4.07 -6.18
N GLN A 202 29.00 4.71 -6.52
CA GLN A 202 29.76 4.33 -7.72
C GLN A 202 30.32 2.90 -7.56
N PRO A 203 29.95 1.93 -8.43
CA PRO A 203 30.49 0.57 -8.35
C PRO A 203 32.00 0.58 -8.61
N ALA A 204 32.75 -0.35 -7.99
CA ALA A 204 34.17 -0.48 -8.31
C ALA A 204 34.35 -0.92 -9.78
N LYS A 205 35.49 -0.58 -10.37
CA LYS A 205 35.77 -0.88 -11.77
C LYS A 205 35.61 -2.39 -12.05
N GLY A 206 34.71 -2.72 -12.96
CA GLY A 206 34.42 -4.10 -13.35
C GLY A 206 33.33 -4.81 -12.54
N GLN A 207 32.80 -4.18 -11.48
CA GLN A 207 31.65 -4.73 -10.75
C GLN A 207 30.33 -4.30 -11.40
N LEU A 208 29.33 -5.18 -11.27
CA LEU A 208 27.98 -4.96 -11.77
C LEU A 208 27.01 -4.70 -10.63
N VAL A 209 26.00 -3.85 -10.88
CA VAL A 209 24.80 -3.73 -10.04
C VAL A 209 23.72 -4.67 -10.57
N LEU A 210 23.22 -5.57 -9.72
CA LEU A 210 22.14 -6.47 -10.09
C LEU A 210 20.79 -5.73 -10.04
N VAL A 211 20.13 -5.59 -11.19
CA VAL A 211 18.76 -5.08 -11.29
C VAL A 211 17.80 -6.26 -11.32
N TYR A 212 16.83 -6.31 -10.41
CA TYR A 212 15.91 -7.45 -10.28
C TYR A 212 14.46 -7.01 -10.12
N ALA A 213 13.52 -7.84 -10.57
CA ALA A 213 12.10 -7.64 -10.27
C ALA A 213 11.78 -8.13 -8.85
N GLU A 214 11.26 -7.23 -8.00
CA GLU A 214 10.94 -7.53 -6.60
C GLU A 214 9.62 -8.31 -6.42
N GLN A 215 8.77 -8.34 -7.46
CA GLN A 215 7.47 -9.00 -7.41
C GLN A 215 7.52 -10.43 -7.95
N GLY A 216 7.00 -11.38 -7.15
CA GLY A 216 6.82 -12.77 -7.56
C GLY A 216 8.13 -13.51 -7.90
N ASP A 217 8.02 -14.46 -8.82
CA ASP A 217 9.14 -15.23 -9.36
C ASP A 217 10.00 -14.43 -10.36
N GLY A 218 9.61 -13.18 -10.67
CA GLY A 218 10.27 -12.33 -11.66
C GLY A 218 10.00 -12.72 -13.11
N ALA A 219 9.13 -13.72 -13.35
CA ALA A 219 8.79 -14.22 -14.69
C ALA A 219 7.42 -13.75 -15.17
N SER A 220 6.69 -12.96 -14.38
CA SER A 220 5.45 -12.33 -14.84
C SER A 220 5.72 -11.37 -16.01
N SER A 221 4.74 -11.21 -16.91
CA SER A 221 4.85 -10.27 -18.02
C SER A 221 5.22 -8.87 -17.56
N ALA A 222 4.57 -8.39 -16.49
CA ALA A 222 4.85 -7.08 -15.90
C ALA A 222 6.30 -6.95 -15.40
N ALA A 223 6.85 -7.99 -14.77
CA ALA A 223 8.25 -7.98 -14.32
C ALA A 223 9.23 -7.93 -15.49
N VAL A 224 8.96 -8.70 -16.55
CA VAL A 224 9.79 -8.70 -17.76
C VAL A 224 9.70 -7.36 -18.49
N ASP A 225 8.52 -6.73 -18.54
CA ASP A 225 8.34 -5.43 -19.16
C ASP A 225 9.08 -4.31 -18.43
N ASP A 226 9.10 -4.33 -17.09
CA ASP A 226 9.93 -3.42 -16.29
C ASP A 226 11.43 -3.60 -16.63
N LEU A 227 11.90 -4.84 -16.77
CA LEU A 227 13.29 -5.12 -17.15
C LEU A 227 13.62 -4.68 -18.58
N LYS A 228 12.67 -4.78 -19.52
CA LYS A 228 12.84 -4.27 -20.89
C LYS A 228 13.05 -2.76 -20.91
N ILE A 229 12.40 -2.01 -20.02
CA ILE A 229 12.64 -0.57 -19.89
C ILE A 229 14.11 -0.34 -19.55
N VAL A 230 14.65 -1.02 -18.53
CA VAL A 230 16.07 -0.87 -18.15
C VAL A 230 17.01 -1.36 -19.25
N ALA A 231 16.69 -2.45 -19.94
CA ALA A 231 17.50 -3.01 -21.03
C ALA A 231 17.80 -1.98 -22.14
N ARG A 232 16.83 -1.11 -22.48
CA ARG A 232 17.01 -0.03 -23.45
C ARG A 232 18.03 1.02 -23.03
N HIS A 233 18.32 1.12 -21.73
CA HIS A 233 19.19 2.15 -21.15
C HIS A 233 20.53 1.60 -20.63
N VAL A 234 20.80 0.30 -20.75
CA VAL A 234 22.04 -0.33 -20.23
C VAL A 234 23.31 0.38 -20.74
N ARG A 235 23.35 0.78 -22.01
CA ARG A 235 24.51 1.49 -22.57
C ARG A 235 24.68 2.88 -21.93
N THR A 236 23.59 3.65 -21.83
CA THR A 236 23.61 4.97 -21.21
C THR A 236 24.02 4.89 -19.74
N LEU A 237 23.53 3.88 -19.00
CA LEU A 237 23.95 3.62 -17.62
C LEU A 237 25.46 3.31 -17.54
N ALA A 238 25.98 2.50 -18.46
CA ALA A 238 27.41 2.20 -18.53
C ALA A 238 28.27 3.44 -18.85
N ASP A 239 27.78 4.33 -19.71
CA ASP A 239 28.45 5.62 -20.00
C ASP A 239 28.47 6.56 -18.78
N LEU A 240 27.50 6.42 -17.86
CA LEU A 240 27.47 7.07 -16.55
C LEU A 240 28.30 6.32 -15.48
N GLY A 241 29.01 5.25 -15.87
CA GLY A 241 29.81 4.43 -14.98
C GLY A 241 29.01 3.43 -14.14
N VAL A 242 27.74 3.19 -14.44
CA VAL A 242 26.89 2.20 -13.76
C VAL A 242 26.68 1.01 -14.69
N ALA A 243 27.55 0.00 -14.56
CA ALA A 243 27.38 -1.25 -15.28
C ALA A 243 26.36 -2.13 -14.54
N VAL A 244 25.37 -2.65 -15.25
CA VAL A 244 24.26 -3.41 -14.67
C VAL A 244 24.15 -4.82 -15.24
N ALA A 245 23.70 -5.75 -14.42
CA ALA A 245 23.20 -7.06 -14.85
C ALA A 245 21.70 -7.14 -14.56
N LEU A 246 20.91 -7.64 -15.51
CA LEU A 246 19.47 -7.82 -15.32
C LEU A 246 19.20 -9.26 -14.87
N GLN A 247 18.49 -9.41 -13.76
CA GLN A 247 18.05 -10.71 -13.28
C GLN A 247 16.73 -11.10 -13.95
N ALA A 248 16.77 -12.08 -14.86
CA ALA A 248 15.63 -12.47 -15.69
C ALA A 248 15.61 -13.99 -15.92
N PRO A 249 14.44 -14.62 -16.06
CA PRO A 249 14.34 -16.03 -16.45
C PRO A 249 14.88 -16.25 -17.87
N ALA A 250 15.43 -17.45 -18.15
CA ALA A 250 15.95 -17.80 -19.48
C ALA A 250 14.98 -17.50 -20.64
N SER A 251 13.67 -17.68 -20.41
CA SER A 251 12.62 -17.39 -21.40
C SER A 251 12.59 -15.94 -21.86
N ALA A 252 13.01 -14.98 -21.04
CA ALA A 252 13.02 -13.55 -21.36
C ALA A 252 14.35 -13.09 -21.99
N HIS A 253 15.41 -13.91 -21.96
CA HIS A 253 16.74 -13.52 -22.44
C HIS A 253 16.75 -13.08 -23.92
N PRO A 254 16.10 -13.79 -24.87
CA PRO A 254 16.10 -13.37 -26.27
C PRO A 254 15.51 -11.96 -26.47
N GLU A 255 14.43 -11.64 -25.78
CA GLU A 255 13.77 -10.33 -25.88
C GLU A 255 14.63 -9.20 -25.29
N LEU A 256 15.30 -9.46 -24.17
CA LEU A 256 16.19 -8.47 -23.53
C LEU A 256 17.46 -8.23 -24.36
N LEU A 257 18.06 -9.28 -24.92
CA LEU A 257 19.24 -9.17 -25.79
C LEU A 257 18.90 -8.50 -27.14
N ALA A 258 17.67 -8.66 -27.64
CA ALA A 258 17.23 -7.95 -28.84
C ALA A 258 17.16 -6.42 -28.63
N LEU A 259 16.86 -5.96 -27.41
CA LEU A 259 16.86 -4.54 -27.06
C LEU A 259 18.28 -4.00 -26.86
N SER A 260 19.17 -4.80 -26.27
CA SER A 260 20.56 -4.44 -26.05
C SER A 260 21.43 -5.70 -25.97
N PRO A 261 22.20 -6.03 -27.02
CA PRO A 261 23.07 -7.21 -27.04
C PRO A 261 24.18 -7.20 -25.98
N ALA A 262 24.50 -6.03 -25.42
CA ALA A 262 25.49 -5.84 -24.37
C ALA A 262 24.95 -6.13 -22.96
N THR A 263 23.67 -6.48 -22.82
CA THR A 263 23.03 -6.72 -21.53
C THR A 263 23.59 -7.98 -20.88
N ALA A 264 24.20 -7.83 -19.70
CA ALA A 264 24.53 -8.96 -18.85
C ALA A 264 23.24 -9.52 -18.23
N LEU A 265 23.01 -10.83 -18.39
CA LEU A 265 21.80 -11.51 -17.92
C LEU A 265 22.17 -12.58 -16.90
N ILE A 266 21.41 -12.62 -15.80
CA ILE A 266 21.62 -13.55 -14.68
C ILE A 266 20.28 -14.19 -14.33
N GLU A 267 20.23 -15.51 -14.21
CA GLU A 267 19.04 -16.20 -13.73
C GLU A 267 18.98 -16.19 -12.19
N ARG A 268 17.80 -16.40 -11.61
CA ARG A 268 17.68 -16.57 -10.16
C ARG A 268 18.41 -17.86 -9.74
N GLY A 269 19.31 -17.73 -8.77
CA GLY A 269 20.14 -18.84 -8.31
C GLY A 269 21.34 -18.33 -7.50
N PRO A 270 22.37 -19.18 -7.30
CA PRO A 270 23.62 -18.78 -6.69
C PRO A 270 24.25 -17.62 -7.48
N LEU A 271 24.53 -16.53 -6.78
CA LEU A 271 25.09 -15.31 -7.36
C LEU A 271 26.63 -15.41 -7.42
N THR A 272 27.24 -14.80 -8.44
CA THR A 272 28.69 -14.78 -8.65
C THR A 272 29.35 -13.59 -7.92
N ASN A 273 30.68 -13.62 -7.80
CA ASN A 273 31.46 -12.63 -7.03
C ASN A 273 31.59 -11.25 -7.69
N ASP A 274 31.14 -11.09 -8.94
CA ASP A 274 31.32 -9.85 -9.71
C ASP A 274 30.20 -8.81 -9.45
N LEU A 275 29.24 -9.14 -8.58
CA LEU A 275 28.14 -8.26 -8.20
C LEU A 275 28.51 -7.43 -6.95
N ALA A 276 28.44 -6.10 -7.07
CA ALA A 276 28.69 -5.20 -5.94
C ALA A 276 27.50 -5.14 -4.98
N ALA A 277 26.29 -5.01 -5.55
CA ALA A 277 25.06 -4.73 -4.84
C ALA A 277 23.85 -5.01 -5.76
N ALA A 278 22.63 -4.92 -5.23
CA ALA A 278 21.40 -5.14 -5.97
C ALA A 278 20.38 -4.02 -5.77
N VAL A 279 19.57 -3.75 -6.80
CA VAL A 279 18.50 -2.75 -6.76
C VAL A 279 17.21 -3.33 -7.36
N PRO A 280 16.05 -3.17 -6.69
CA PRO A 280 14.76 -3.43 -7.33
C PRO A 280 14.62 -2.59 -8.60
N VAL A 281 14.08 -3.17 -9.67
CA VAL A 281 13.94 -2.50 -10.97
C VAL A 281 13.22 -1.16 -10.84
N ARG A 282 12.20 -1.07 -9.99
CA ARG A 282 11.44 0.16 -9.75
C ARG A 282 12.08 1.14 -8.77
N SER A 283 13.15 0.73 -8.09
CA SER A 283 13.99 1.61 -7.25
C SER A 283 15.18 2.18 -8.03
N LEU A 284 15.48 1.67 -9.23
CA LEU A 284 16.61 2.11 -10.03
C LEU A 284 16.61 3.64 -10.27
N PRO A 285 15.49 4.28 -10.67
CA PRO A 285 15.48 5.74 -10.87
C PRO A 285 15.76 6.51 -9.57
N PHE A 286 15.28 6.01 -8.43
CA PHE A 286 15.55 6.62 -7.13
C PHE A 286 17.02 6.50 -6.75
N ALA A 287 17.61 5.32 -6.86
CA ALA A 287 19.03 5.11 -6.57
C ALA A 287 19.93 5.99 -7.46
N LEU A 288 19.58 6.14 -8.75
CA LEU A 288 20.27 7.06 -9.64
C LEU A 288 20.15 8.52 -9.19
N SER A 289 19.02 8.92 -8.59
CA SER A 289 18.83 10.29 -8.10
C SER A 289 19.63 10.65 -6.86
N LEU A 290 20.21 9.66 -6.18
CA LEU A 290 21.06 9.85 -5.00
C LEU A 290 22.54 10.05 -5.36
N ARG A 291 22.88 9.99 -6.64
CA ARG A 291 24.25 10.21 -7.13
C ARG A 291 24.65 11.67 -7.07
N ASP A 292 25.94 11.93 -6.92
CA ASP A 292 26.50 13.29 -6.94
C ASP A 292 26.24 14.03 -8.27
N ASP A 293 26.17 13.31 -9.40
CA ASP A 293 25.94 13.85 -10.74
C ASP A 293 24.45 13.86 -11.16
N ALA A 294 23.54 13.48 -10.26
CA ALA A 294 22.12 13.31 -10.55
C ALA A 294 21.42 14.57 -11.08
N TYR A 295 21.92 15.75 -10.70
CA TYR A 295 21.36 17.05 -11.07
C TYR A 295 21.92 17.61 -12.39
N THR A 296 22.70 16.82 -13.12
CA THR A 296 23.05 17.19 -14.50
C THR A 296 21.83 16.98 -15.41
N PRO A 297 21.55 17.89 -16.37
CA PRO A 297 20.34 17.77 -17.21
C PRO A 297 20.21 16.43 -17.95
N SER A 298 21.33 15.83 -18.34
CA SER A 298 21.38 14.52 -19.00
C SER A 298 20.95 13.38 -18.08
N VAL A 299 21.42 13.37 -16.83
CA VAL A 299 21.08 12.33 -15.85
C VAL A 299 19.65 12.50 -15.35
N GLU A 300 19.23 13.73 -15.08
CA GLU A 300 17.85 14.03 -14.68
C GLU A 300 16.85 13.60 -15.76
N SER A 301 17.14 13.90 -17.03
CA SER A 301 16.30 13.46 -18.16
C SER A 301 16.21 11.95 -18.28
N LEU A 302 17.31 11.23 -18.02
CA LEU A 302 17.33 9.77 -17.99
C LEU A 302 16.49 9.21 -16.84
N ILE A 303 16.65 9.75 -15.62
CA ILE A 303 15.88 9.34 -14.44
C ILE A 303 14.39 9.55 -14.71
N ALA A 304 14.00 10.71 -15.23
CA ALA A 304 12.62 11.03 -15.56
C ALA A 304 12.06 10.14 -16.69
N ALA A 305 12.87 9.77 -17.70
CA ALA A 305 12.46 8.84 -18.75
C ALA A 305 12.20 7.43 -18.21
N ILE A 306 13.15 6.87 -17.45
CA ILE A 306 12.99 5.53 -16.86
C ILE A 306 11.82 5.52 -15.87
N ALA A 307 11.70 6.54 -15.01
CA ALA A 307 10.60 6.64 -14.05
C ALA A 307 9.25 6.74 -14.77
N ARG A 308 9.12 7.62 -15.77
CA ARG A 308 7.89 7.73 -16.56
C ARG A 308 7.49 6.38 -17.13
N ASP A 309 8.39 5.70 -17.83
CA ASP A 309 8.04 4.44 -18.50
C ASP A 309 7.67 3.33 -17.50
N LEU A 310 8.33 3.28 -16.33
CA LEU A 310 8.01 2.31 -15.26
C LEU A 310 6.66 2.60 -14.57
N PHE A 311 6.22 3.87 -14.53
CA PHE A 311 5.06 4.29 -13.72
C PHE A 311 3.85 4.77 -14.53
N THR A 312 4.00 5.06 -15.82
CA THR A 312 2.90 5.46 -16.72
C THR A 312 2.53 4.37 -17.73
N GLY A 313 3.20 3.22 -17.70
CA GLY A 313 3.00 2.11 -18.62
C GLY A 313 1.84 1.17 -18.26
N ARG A 314 0.59 1.64 -18.39
CA ARG A 314 -0.58 0.80 -18.75
C ARG A 314 -1.55 1.62 -19.60
N ALA A 315 -1.27 1.67 -20.89
CA ALA A 315 -2.30 1.84 -21.92
C ALA A 315 -2.65 0.44 -22.45
#